data_AF-A0A7W0WWL4-F1
#
_entry.id   AF-A0A7W0WWL4-F1
#
_cell.length_a   1.000
_cell.length_b   1.000
_cell.length_c   1.000
_cell.angle_alpha   90.00
_cell.angle_beta   90.00
_cell.angle_gamma   90.00
#
_symmetry.space_group_name_H-M   'P 1'
#
loop_
_entity.id
_entity.type
_entity.pdbx_description
1 polymer ?
#
loop_
_entity_poly.entity_id
_entity_poly.type
_entity_poly.pdbx_seq_one_letter_code
_entity_poly.pdbx_strand_id
1 'polypeptide(L)'
;MRLAVVIVLLVAGTAYAHDLRPGILAFVEDSPGDLRMRFVPPIDARGEASEVALVLPDGCTRKGDRVRCKNGFGGTLAVGGMRGHAMKIYVSLERDGTRHDWVITSESPRLELGTAPGITDRIGIAALALLVGLLLVFGPSMRFVMSVVAFFVAEALVGFVRIDGPLAALAAASVLLVAREATHDRVTAMRRWPWLAGALFGAVHGLAFSPRPVYLFAQLAVIGVVAALVALSDRSIGEGRIIRLRAHRAACYALGALAAYRLIVHLASG
;
A
#
# COMPACT_ATOMS: atom_id res chain seq x y z
N MET A 1 -54.42 27.17 -25.96
CA MET A 1 -53.12 26.74 -25.38
C MET A 1 -53.17 26.52 -23.87
N ARG A 2 -53.66 27.45 -23.04
CA ARG A 2 -53.68 27.31 -21.56
C ARG A 2 -54.50 26.11 -21.04
N LEU A 3 -55.64 25.80 -21.66
CA LEU A 3 -56.48 24.66 -21.26
C LEU A 3 -55.80 23.31 -21.50
N ALA A 4 -55.05 23.16 -22.60
CA ALA A 4 -54.34 21.92 -22.93
C ALA A 4 -53.23 21.62 -21.91
N VAL A 5 -52.54 22.65 -21.40
CA VAL A 5 -51.50 22.50 -20.36
C VAL A 5 -52.11 22.03 -19.05
N VAL A 6 -53.28 22.57 -18.66
CA VAL A 6 -53.97 22.15 -17.42
C VAL A 6 -54.46 20.71 -17.53
N ILE A 7 -54.98 20.29 -18.70
CA ILE A 7 -55.37 18.89 -18.92
C ILE A 7 -54.16 17.95 -18.87
N VAL A 8 -53.02 18.33 -19.47
CA VAL A 8 -51.79 17.53 -19.40
C VAL A 8 -51.26 17.40 -17.96
N LEU A 9 -51.35 18.46 -17.14
CA LEU A 9 -50.95 18.41 -15.73
C LEU A 9 -51.91 17.58 -14.86
N LEU A 10 -53.20 17.55 -15.19
CA LEU A 10 -54.18 16.73 -14.46
C LEU A 10 -54.12 15.23 -14.84
N VAL A 11 -53.52 14.90 -15.98
CA VAL A 11 -53.31 13.51 -16.43
C VAL A 11 -51.94 12.97 -15.98
N ALA A 12 -51.16 13.75 -15.21
CA ALA A 12 -49.95 13.26 -14.55
C ALA A 12 -50.34 12.25 -13.45
N GLY A 13 -50.50 10.98 -13.84
CA GLY A 13 -50.77 9.87 -12.94
C GLY A 13 -49.66 9.71 -11.89
N THR A 14 -49.97 8.96 -10.83
CA THR A 14 -48.99 8.59 -9.81
C THR A 14 -47.88 7.75 -10.46
N ALA A 15 -46.74 8.38 -10.72
CA ALA A 15 -45.54 7.67 -11.13
C ALA A 15 -45.08 6.79 -9.96
N TYR A 16 -45.42 5.50 -10.02
CA TYR A 16 -44.89 4.49 -9.11
C TYR A 16 -43.41 4.29 -9.45
N ALA A 17 -42.55 5.10 -8.82
CA ALA A 17 -41.13 4.81 -8.72
C ALA A 17 -40.99 3.62 -7.77
N HIS A 18 -40.65 2.45 -8.31
CA HIS A 18 -40.36 1.28 -7.50
C HIS A 18 -39.12 1.58 -6.64
N ASP A 19 -39.23 1.43 -5.32
CA ASP A 19 -38.13 1.66 -4.37
C ASP A 19 -37.13 0.49 -4.45
N LEU A 20 -36.29 0.53 -5.48
CA LEU A 20 -35.19 -0.42 -5.64
C LEU A 20 -34.03 0.03 -4.77
N ARG A 21 -33.73 -0.75 -3.71
CA ARG A 21 -32.58 -0.47 -2.85
C ARG A 21 -31.44 -1.43 -3.18
N PRO A 22 -30.28 -0.91 -3.59
CA PRO A 22 -29.13 -1.74 -3.87
C PRO A 22 -28.61 -2.39 -2.60
N GLY A 23 -28.03 -3.58 -2.73
CA GLY A 23 -27.33 -4.22 -1.63
C GLY A 23 -26.04 -3.49 -1.31
N ILE A 24 -25.57 -3.61 -0.07
CA ILE A 24 -24.29 -3.04 0.37
C ILE A 24 -23.46 -4.15 0.99
N LEU A 25 -22.24 -4.31 0.50
CA LEU A 25 -21.26 -5.23 1.02
C LEU A 25 -19.99 -4.44 1.37
N ALA A 26 -19.73 -4.25 2.66
CA ALA A 26 -18.59 -3.51 3.15
C ALA A 26 -17.60 -4.45 3.85
N PHE A 27 -16.33 -4.32 3.51
CA PHE A 27 -15.20 -4.97 4.16
C PHE A 27 -14.28 -3.90 4.76
N VAL A 28 -13.86 -4.10 6.00
CA VAL A 28 -12.84 -3.28 6.67
C VAL A 28 -11.75 -4.23 7.16
N GLU A 29 -10.53 -4.07 6.64
CA GLU A 29 -9.39 -4.91 7.01
C GLU A 29 -8.77 -4.40 8.32
N ASP A 30 -8.99 -5.12 9.42
CA ASP A 30 -8.43 -4.77 10.73
C ASP A 30 -6.95 -5.17 10.82
N SER A 31 -6.57 -6.27 10.16
CA SER A 31 -5.19 -6.70 9.97
C SER A 31 -5.06 -7.52 8.68
N PRO A 32 -3.86 -7.67 8.07
CA PRO A 32 -3.73 -8.38 6.81
C PRO A 32 -4.33 -9.79 6.82
N GLY A 33 -5.38 -9.95 6.02
CA GLY A 33 -6.16 -11.18 5.92
C GLY A 33 -7.24 -11.38 6.99
N ASP A 34 -7.47 -10.44 7.92
CA ASP A 34 -8.58 -10.46 8.88
C ASP A 34 -9.46 -9.21 8.71
N LEU A 35 -10.71 -9.44 8.30
CA LEU A 35 -11.64 -8.39 7.89
C LEU A 35 -12.95 -8.49 8.64
N ARG A 36 -13.51 -7.33 9.00
CA ARG A 36 -14.92 -7.21 9.35
C ARG A 36 -15.74 -6.98 8.09
N MET A 37 -16.82 -7.73 7.97
CA MET A 37 -17.74 -7.72 6.84
C MET A 37 -19.13 -7.32 7.33
N ARG A 38 -19.72 -6.31 6.68
CA ARG A 38 -21.12 -5.94 6.85
C ARG A 38 -21.85 -6.13 5.53
N PHE A 39 -22.92 -6.91 5.56
CA PHE A 39 -23.76 -7.15 4.39
C PHE A 39 -25.21 -6.71 4.65
N VAL A 40 -25.74 -5.89 3.74
CA VAL A 40 -27.14 -5.49 3.68
C VAL A 40 -27.68 -6.01 2.34
N PRO A 41 -28.65 -6.94 2.35
CA PRO A 41 -29.16 -7.53 1.11
C PRO A 41 -29.92 -6.49 0.26
N PRO A 42 -29.93 -6.63 -1.07
CA PRO A 42 -30.76 -5.79 -1.93
C PRO A 42 -32.25 -6.03 -1.64
N ILE A 43 -33.06 -4.98 -1.80
CA ILE A 43 -34.52 -5.05 -1.65
C ILE A 43 -35.15 -5.01 -3.06
N ASP A 44 -36.05 -5.94 -3.33
CA ASP A 44 -36.72 -6.05 -4.62
C ASP A 44 -37.93 -5.08 -4.75
N ALA A 45 -38.61 -5.15 -5.89
CA ALA A 45 -39.77 -4.31 -6.17
C ALA A 45 -40.98 -4.56 -5.23
N ARG A 46 -40.98 -5.68 -4.48
CA ARG A 46 -42.02 -6.02 -3.49
C ARG A 46 -41.66 -5.53 -2.09
N GLY A 47 -40.47 -4.95 -1.91
CA GLY A 47 -39.97 -4.57 -0.59
C GLY A 47 -39.36 -5.74 0.18
N GLU A 48 -39.13 -6.89 -0.47
CA GLU A 48 -38.57 -8.08 0.16
C GLU A 48 -37.05 -8.14 -0.02
N ALA A 49 -36.35 -8.58 1.02
CA ALA A 49 -34.92 -8.81 0.95
C ALA A 49 -34.63 -9.99 0.00
N SER A 50 -33.84 -9.75 -1.04
CA SER A 50 -33.45 -10.80 -1.97
C SER A 50 -32.37 -11.68 -1.36
N GLU A 51 -32.58 -13.00 -1.40
CA GLU A 51 -31.57 -13.97 -1.00
C GLU A 51 -30.47 -14.03 -2.06
N VAL A 52 -29.27 -13.60 -1.69
CA VAL A 52 -28.07 -13.69 -2.51
C VAL A 52 -26.96 -14.42 -1.76
N ALA A 53 -26.22 -15.26 -2.50
CA ALA A 53 -25.13 -16.06 -1.95
C ALA A 53 -23.79 -15.35 -2.17
N LEU A 54 -23.13 -14.93 -1.09
CA LEU A 54 -21.78 -14.37 -1.16
C LEU A 54 -20.76 -15.51 -1.31
N VAL A 55 -19.99 -15.47 -2.40
CA VAL A 55 -18.85 -16.35 -2.65
C VAL A 55 -17.58 -15.53 -2.41
N LEU A 56 -16.87 -15.85 -1.33
CA LEU A 56 -15.62 -15.19 -0.97
C LEU A 56 -14.46 -15.70 -1.83
N PRO A 57 -13.37 -14.92 -1.95
CA PRO A 57 -12.17 -15.37 -2.64
C PRO A 57 -11.57 -16.65 -2.06
N ASP A 58 -10.79 -17.36 -2.88
CA ASP A 58 -10.15 -18.61 -2.49
C ASP A 58 -9.26 -18.46 -1.26
N GLY A 59 -9.38 -19.40 -0.33
CA GLY A 59 -8.63 -19.38 0.94
C GLY A 59 -9.17 -18.40 1.99
N CYS A 60 -10.31 -17.76 1.73
CA CYS A 60 -11.07 -17.00 2.73
C CYS A 60 -12.15 -17.86 3.41
N THR A 61 -12.33 -17.66 4.71
CA THR A 61 -13.35 -18.33 5.52
C THR A 61 -14.16 -17.30 6.30
N ARG A 62 -15.48 -17.46 6.33
CA ARG A 62 -16.39 -16.57 7.05
C ARG A 62 -16.86 -17.20 8.35
N LYS A 63 -16.81 -16.44 9.44
CA LYS A 63 -17.42 -16.79 10.73
C LYS A 63 -18.16 -15.57 11.28
N GLY A 64 -19.48 -15.53 11.10
CA GLY A 64 -20.31 -14.37 11.45
C GLY A 64 -20.00 -13.17 10.54
N ASP A 65 -19.69 -12.03 11.15
CA ASP A 65 -19.28 -10.78 10.51
C ASP A 65 -17.76 -10.71 10.26
N ARG A 66 -17.00 -11.78 10.52
CA ARG A 66 -15.55 -11.82 10.26
C ARG A 66 -15.20 -12.73 9.09
N VAL A 67 -14.24 -12.27 8.30
CA VAL A 67 -13.65 -12.98 7.16
C VAL A 67 -12.16 -13.10 7.38
N ARG A 68 -11.64 -14.33 7.34
CA ARG A 68 -10.21 -14.61 7.47
C ARG A 68 -9.67 -15.31 6.23
N CYS A 69 -8.61 -14.76 5.65
CA CYS A 69 -7.97 -15.22 4.42
C CYS A 69 -6.50 -15.53 4.66
N LYS A 70 -6.05 -16.71 4.21
CA LYS A 70 -4.66 -17.17 4.43
C LYS A 70 -3.62 -16.29 3.74
N ASN A 71 -3.94 -15.74 2.57
CA ASN A 71 -2.99 -15.01 1.71
C ASN A 71 -3.40 -13.54 1.52
N GLY A 72 -4.10 -12.95 2.50
CA GLY A 72 -4.74 -11.64 2.35
C GLY A 72 -6.06 -11.69 1.59
N PHE A 73 -6.79 -10.58 1.56
CA PHE A 73 -8.10 -10.49 0.90
C PHE A 73 -7.95 -10.03 -0.56
N GLY A 74 -7.74 -10.98 -1.47
CA GLY A 74 -7.65 -10.74 -2.91
C GLY A 74 -8.15 -11.93 -3.70
N GLY A 75 -8.38 -11.75 -5.00
CA GLY A 75 -8.99 -12.73 -5.90
C GLY A 75 -10.45 -12.38 -6.25
N THR A 76 -11.17 -13.37 -6.76
CA THR A 76 -12.55 -13.18 -7.23
C THR A 76 -13.55 -13.19 -6.08
N LEU A 77 -14.23 -12.07 -5.85
CA LEU A 77 -15.45 -11.99 -5.04
C LEU A 77 -16.65 -12.16 -5.98
N ALA A 78 -17.60 -13.03 -5.64
CA ALA A 78 -18.80 -13.21 -6.46
C ALA A 78 -20.08 -13.19 -5.64
N VAL A 79 -21.18 -12.82 -6.29
CA VAL A 79 -22.51 -12.86 -5.69
C VAL A 79 -23.42 -13.75 -6.55
N GLY A 80 -23.77 -14.90 -6.01
CA GLY A 80 -24.76 -15.81 -6.60
C GLY A 80 -26.19 -15.40 -6.27
N GLY A 81 -27.13 -15.84 -7.10
CA GLY A 81 -28.56 -15.60 -6.87
C GLY A 81 -29.07 -14.23 -7.33
N MET A 82 -28.23 -13.42 -7.98
CA MET A 82 -28.68 -12.14 -8.54
C MET A 82 -29.67 -12.36 -9.69
N ARG A 83 -30.84 -11.71 -9.64
CA ARG A 83 -31.89 -11.82 -10.66
C ARG A 83 -32.35 -10.43 -11.11
N GLY A 84 -32.58 -10.29 -12.40
CA GLY A 84 -33.04 -9.04 -13.03
C GLY A 84 -31.96 -7.97 -13.17
N HIS A 85 -32.10 -7.11 -14.18
CA HIS A 85 -31.12 -6.05 -14.49
C HIS A 85 -31.08 -4.92 -13.45
N ALA A 86 -32.10 -4.83 -12.60
CA ALA A 86 -32.21 -3.81 -11.56
C ALA A 86 -31.35 -4.09 -10.31
N MET A 87 -30.92 -5.34 -10.10
CA MET A 87 -30.20 -5.72 -8.89
C MET A 87 -28.73 -5.29 -8.96
N LYS A 88 -28.31 -4.47 -7.99
CA LYS A 88 -26.95 -3.97 -7.85
C LYS A 88 -26.48 -4.14 -6.41
N ILE A 89 -25.19 -4.43 -6.23
CA ILE A 89 -24.55 -4.50 -4.92
C ILE A 89 -23.33 -3.59 -4.95
N TYR A 90 -23.32 -2.58 -4.07
CA TYR A 90 -22.16 -1.75 -3.82
C TYR A 90 -21.19 -2.50 -2.93
N VAL A 91 -19.97 -2.71 -3.41
CA VAL A 91 -18.90 -3.36 -2.67
C VAL A 91 -17.89 -2.30 -2.25
N SER A 92 -17.65 -2.16 -0.95
CA SER A 92 -16.64 -1.26 -0.38
C SER A 92 -15.58 -2.10 0.32
N LEU A 93 -14.30 -1.88 0.01
CA LEU A 93 -13.17 -2.44 0.74
C LEU A 93 -12.32 -1.30 1.29
N GLU A 94 -12.23 -1.22 2.61
CA GLU A 94 -11.28 -0.35 3.29
C GLU A 94 -10.07 -1.17 3.71
N ARG A 95 -8.91 -0.82 3.15
CA ARG A 95 -7.61 -1.45 3.42
C ARG A 95 -6.56 -0.37 3.62
N ASP A 96 -5.81 -0.46 4.71
CA ASP A 96 -4.74 0.49 5.04
C ASP A 96 -5.19 1.96 5.07
N GLY A 97 -6.49 2.22 5.34
CA GLY A 97 -7.09 3.56 5.30
C GLY A 97 -7.49 4.03 3.89
N THR A 98 -7.19 3.26 2.85
CA THR A 98 -7.69 3.52 1.50
C THR A 98 -8.99 2.75 1.27
N ARG A 99 -10.01 3.47 0.81
CA ARG A 99 -11.30 2.89 0.44
C ARG A 99 -11.38 2.68 -1.07
N HIS A 100 -11.76 1.48 -1.46
CA HIS A 100 -12.05 1.11 -2.83
C HIS A 100 -13.51 0.68 -2.96
N ASP A 101 -14.23 1.28 -3.89
CA ASP A 101 -15.64 0.99 -4.13
C ASP A 101 -15.85 0.42 -5.54
N TRP A 102 -16.71 -0.59 -5.65
CA TRP A 102 -17.13 -1.21 -6.90
C TRP A 102 -18.63 -1.46 -6.90
N VAL A 103 -19.18 -1.74 -8.08
CA VAL A 103 -20.58 -2.15 -8.23
C VAL A 103 -20.62 -3.50 -8.93
N ILE A 104 -21.21 -4.49 -8.26
CA ILE A 104 -21.55 -5.79 -8.85
C ILE A 104 -22.99 -5.73 -9.37
N THR A 105 -23.20 -6.22 -10.58
CA THR A 105 -24.52 -6.27 -11.23
C THR A 105 -24.87 -7.71 -11.58
N SER A 106 -26.13 -7.96 -11.97
CA SER A 106 -26.54 -9.29 -12.44
C SER A 106 -25.85 -9.72 -13.75
N GLU A 107 -25.43 -8.77 -14.58
CA GLU A 107 -24.67 -9.03 -15.82
C GLU A 107 -23.19 -9.30 -15.54
N SER A 108 -22.68 -8.74 -14.45
CA SER A 108 -21.29 -8.90 -14.00
C SER A 108 -21.25 -9.31 -12.51
N PRO A 109 -21.69 -10.54 -12.15
CA PRO A 109 -21.85 -10.97 -10.76
C PRO A 109 -20.54 -11.32 -10.05
N ARG A 110 -19.41 -10.92 -10.63
CA ARG A 110 -18.05 -11.22 -10.17
C ARG A 110 -17.22 -9.93 -10.16
N LEU A 111 -16.38 -9.79 -9.16
CA LEU A 111 -15.47 -8.68 -8.94
C LEU A 111 -14.07 -9.23 -8.66
N GLU A 112 -13.10 -8.80 -9.45
CA GLU A 112 -11.69 -9.09 -9.20
C GLU A 112 -11.13 -8.06 -8.20
N LEU A 113 -11.02 -8.48 -6.94
CA LEU A 113 -10.28 -7.75 -5.93
C LEU A 113 -8.82 -8.02 -6.24
N GLY A 114 -8.08 -7.07 -6.82
CA GLY A 114 -6.67 -7.27 -7.20
C GLY A 114 -5.84 -7.94 -6.10
N THR A 115 -4.67 -8.49 -6.46
CA THR A 115 -3.80 -9.18 -5.50
C THR A 115 -3.63 -8.35 -4.23
N ALA A 116 -3.91 -8.97 -3.07
CA ALA A 116 -3.59 -8.33 -1.80
C ALA A 116 -2.11 -7.93 -1.85
N PRO A 117 -1.76 -6.67 -1.55
CA PRO A 117 -0.37 -6.24 -1.62
C PRO A 117 0.44 -7.18 -0.72
N GLY A 118 1.33 -7.96 -1.32
CA GLY A 118 2.14 -8.91 -0.59
C GLY A 118 2.95 -8.17 0.48
N ILE A 119 3.33 -8.87 1.55
CA ILE A 119 4.24 -8.35 2.57
C ILE A 119 5.53 -7.78 1.94
N THR A 120 5.93 -8.32 0.79
CA THR A 120 7.06 -7.89 -0.03
C THR A 120 6.82 -6.60 -0.84
N ASP A 121 5.57 -6.24 -1.14
CA ASP A 121 5.24 -5.33 -2.25
C ASP A 121 5.19 -3.84 -1.86
N ARG A 122 5.07 -3.55 -0.56
CA ARG A 122 4.98 -2.17 -0.05
C ARG A 122 6.18 -1.70 0.77
N ILE A 123 6.84 -2.58 1.53
CA ILE A 123 7.81 -2.17 2.57
C ILE A 123 9.25 -2.57 2.19
N GLY A 124 9.44 -3.72 1.55
CA GLY A 124 10.79 -4.22 1.24
C GLY A 124 11.56 -3.35 0.24
N ILE A 125 10.90 -2.88 -0.82
CA ILE A 125 11.59 -2.20 -1.92
C ILE A 125 12.06 -0.80 -1.52
N ALA A 126 11.25 -0.02 -0.81
CA ALA A 126 11.62 1.35 -0.41
C ALA A 126 12.76 1.34 0.62
N ALA A 127 12.64 0.50 1.66
CA ALA A 127 13.69 0.33 2.66
C ALA A 127 14.98 -0.21 2.03
N LEU A 128 14.89 -1.21 1.15
CA LEU A 128 16.04 -1.73 0.43
C LEU A 128 16.69 -0.66 -0.47
N ALA A 129 15.89 0.09 -1.23
CA ALA A 129 16.37 1.17 -2.08
C ALA A 129 17.08 2.26 -1.25
N LEU A 130 16.55 2.58 -0.07
CA LEU A 130 17.20 3.51 0.85
C LEU A 130 18.55 2.95 1.34
N LEU A 131 18.59 1.69 1.79
CA LEU A 131 19.83 1.05 2.26
C LEU A 131 20.91 1.01 1.16
N VAL A 132 20.52 0.67 -0.07
CA VAL A 132 21.42 0.74 -1.23
C VAL A 132 21.86 2.19 -1.46
N GLY A 133 20.96 3.15 -1.36
CA GLY A 133 21.30 4.57 -1.45
C GLY A 133 22.33 5.01 -0.39
N LEU A 134 22.15 4.61 0.88
CA LEU A 134 23.09 4.92 1.96
C LEU A 134 24.46 4.26 1.72
N LEU A 135 24.47 3.04 1.21
CA LEU A 135 25.71 2.36 0.79
C LEU A 135 26.42 3.14 -0.33
N LEU A 136 25.67 3.68 -1.30
CA LEU A 136 26.23 4.52 -2.36
C LEU A 136 26.77 5.85 -1.80
N VAL A 137 26.08 6.49 -0.86
CA VAL A 137 26.55 7.76 -0.25
C VAL A 137 27.82 7.56 0.58
N PHE A 138 27.84 6.56 1.46
CA PHE A 138 28.90 6.40 2.46
C PHE A 138 29.98 5.38 2.08
N GLY A 139 29.75 4.60 1.03
CA GLY A 139 30.57 3.44 0.69
C GLY A 139 30.47 2.34 1.75
N PRO A 140 31.13 1.20 1.54
CA PRO A 140 31.22 0.15 2.53
C PRO A 140 32.18 0.58 3.65
N SER A 141 31.68 1.30 4.64
CA SER A 141 32.48 1.83 5.74
C SER A 141 31.77 1.68 7.08
N MET A 142 32.50 1.84 8.20
CA MET A 142 31.87 1.87 9.52
C MET A 142 30.81 2.98 9.65
N ARG A 143 30.97 4.07 8.88
CA ARG A 143 29.96 5.14 8.79
C ARG A 143 28.64 4.64 8.20
N PHE A 144 28.69 3.78 7.18
CA PHE A 144 27.50 3.14 6.63
C PHE A 144 26.84 2.23 7.68
N VAL A 145 27.62 1.37 8.34
CA VAL A 145 27.11 0.47 9.39
C VAL A 145 26.40 1.27 10.50
N MET A 146 27.02 2.36 10.99
CA MET A 146 26.39 3.24 11.99
C MET A 146 25.10 3.88 11.48
N SER A 147 25.04 4.26 10.19
CA SER A 147 23.82 4.80 9.58
C SER A 147 22.69 3.77 9.54
N VAL A 148 23.00 2.54 9.13
CA VAL A 148 22.03 1.42 9.06
C VAL A 148 21.52 1.03 10.45
N VAL A 149 22.40 0.94 11.45
CA VAL A 149 22.00 0.67 12.83
C VAL A 149 21.09 1.79 13.35
N ALA A 150 21.47 3.05 13.15
CA ALA A 150 20.66 4.19 13.57
C ALA A 150 19.28 4.23 12.87
N PHE A 151 19.24 3.86 11.59
CA PHE A 151 17.99 3.72 10.84
C PHE A 151 17.04 2.71 11.50
N PHE A 152 17.49 1.48 11.72
CA PHE A 152 16.63 0.44 12.29
C PHE A 152 16.22 0.72 13.73
N VAL A 153 17.11 1.30 14.54
CA VAL A 153 16.77 1.73 15.91
C VAL A 153 15.68 2.80 15.89
N ALA A 154 15.80 3.83 15.05
CA ALA A 154 14.79 4.87 14.94
C ALA A 154 13.46 4.36 14.38
N GLU A 155 13.50 3.49 13.36
CA GLU A 155 12.31 2.83 12.80
C GLU A 155 11.56 2.04 13.88
N ALA A 156 12.27 1.22 14.65
CA ALA A 156 11.69 0.42 15.70
C ALA A 156 11.10 1.28 16.84
N LEU A 157 11.79 2.35 17.25
CA LEU A 157 11.34 3.23 18.33
C LEU A 157 10.07 3.99 17.98
N VAL A 158 9.99 4.51 16.75
CA VAL A 158 8.91 5.41 16.35
C VAL A 158 7.71 4.65 15.77
N GLY A 159 7.94 3.46 15.24
CA GLY A 159 6.91 2.72 14.53
C GLY A 159 5.73 2.19 15.36
N PHE A 160 5.80 2.30 16.69
CA PHE A 160 4.65 2.07 17.56
C PHE A 160 3.60 3.18 17.48
N VAL A 161 3.95 4.35 16.93
CA VAL A 161 3.06 5.48 16.72
C VAL A 161 2.75 5.58 15.22
N ARG A 162 1.59 5.07 14.79
CA ARG A 162 1.13 5.24 13.42
C ARG A 162 0.44 6.59 13.28
N ILE A 163 0.91 7.38 12.31
CA ILE A 163 0.24 8.61 11.90
C ILE A 163 -0.33 8.35 10.50
N ASP A 164 -1.64 8.45 10.35
CA ASP A 164 -2.28 8.38 9.03
C ASP A 164 -2.00 9.69 8.28
N GLY A 165 -1.54 9.62 7.03
CA GLY A 165 -1.20 10.80 6.23
C GLY A 165 -0.16 10.55 5.15
N PRO A 166 0.44 11.61 4.56
CA PRO A 166 1.36 11.54 3.42
C PRO A 166 2.75 10.97 3.77
N LEU A 167 2.86 10.19 4.84
CA LEU A 167 4.12 9.64 5.34
C LEU A 167 4.76 8.64 4.37
N ALA A 168 3.95 7.88 3.62
CA ALA A 168 4.50 7.04 2.55
C ALA A 168 5.07 7.87 1.39
N ALA A 169 4.52 9.05 1.08
CA ALA A 169 5.14 9.99 0.15
C ALA A 169 6.47 10.55 0.69
N LEU A 170 6.54 10.86 1.99
CA LEU A 170 7.79 11.27 2.64
C LEU A 170 8.85 10.17 2.64
N ALA A 171 8.45 8.91 2.86
CA ALA A 171 9.35 7.77 2.75
C ALA A 171 9.90 7.65 1.31
N ALA A 172 9.06 7.77 0.28
CA ALA A 172 9.52 7.79 -1.11
C ALA A 172 10.46 8.98 -1.41
N ALA A 173 10.14 10.17 -0.90
CA ALA A 173 10.96 11.37 -1.04
C ALA A 173 12.34 11.22 -0.38
N SER A 174 12.43 10.45 0.72
CA SER A 174 13.71 10.18 1.37
C SER A 174 14.65 9.34 0.50
N VAL A 175 14.13 8.36 -0.24
CA VAL A 175 14.92 7.57 -1.21
C VAL A 175 15.43 8.47 -2.33
N LEU A 176 14.59 9.37 -2.84
CA LEU A 176 14.98 10.35 -3.86
C LEU A 176 16.09 11.29 -3.34
N LEU A 177 15.97 11.74 -2.09
CA LEU A 177 16.96 12.60 -1.45
C LEU A 177 18.31 11.90 -1.30
N VAL A 178 18.32 10.63 -0.87
CA VAL A 178 19.55 9.82 -0.80
C VAL A 178 20.15 9.57 -2.18
N ALA A 179 19.32 9.27 -3.18
CA ALA A 179 19.79 9.10 -4.56
C ALA A 179 20.47 10.37 -5.09
N ARG A 180 19.89 11.56 -4.82
CA ARG A 180 20.50 12.85 -5.14
C ARG A 180 21.80 13.08 -4.37
N GLU A 181 21.85 12.73 -3.10
CA GLU A 181 23.06 12.87 -2.28
C GLU A 181 24.21 12.00 -2.81
N ALA A 182 23.89 10.80 -3.31
CA ALA A 182 24.86 9.86 -3.86
C ALA A 182 25.52 10.37 -5.16
N THR A 183 24.92 11.35 -5.86
CA THR A 183 25.51 11.98 -7.06
C THR A 183 26.36 13.22 -6.74
N HIS A 184 26.41 13.67 -5.49
CA HIS A 184 27.18 14.86 -5.10
C HIS A 184 28.53 14.49 -4.50
N ASP A 185 29.59 15.18 -4.94
CA ASP A 185 30.97 14.98 -4.43
C ASP A 185 31.30 15.88 -3.23
N ARG A 186 30.42 16.83 -2.88
CA ARG A 186 30.65 17.78 -1.78
C ARG A 186 30.37 17.15 -0.43
N VAL A 187 31.10 17.57 0.59
CA VAL A 187 30.83 17.18 1.99
C VAL A 187 29.55 17.88 2.47
N THR A 188 28.43 17.17 2.43
CA THR A 188 27.13 17.62 2.94
C THR A 188 26.93 17.27 4.42
N ALA A 189 25.86 17.80 5.03
CA ALA A 189 25.47 17.43 6.39
C ALA A 189 25.24 15.92 6.54
N MET A 190 24.63 15.28 5.52
CA MET A 190 24.40 13.83 5.48
C MET A 190 25.71 13.04 5.58
N ARG A 191 26.75 13.48 4.86
CA ARG A 191 28.09 12.87 4.88
C ARG A 191 28.86 13.12 6.17
N ARG A 192 28.60 14.25 6.85
CA ARG A 192 29.23 14.56 8.14
C ARG A 192 28.63 13.74 9.28
N TRP A 193 27.31 13.59 9.30
CA TRP A 193 26.58 12.93 10.38
C TRP A 193 25.72 11.76 9.85
N PRO A 194 26.37 10.67 9.40
CA PRO A 194 25.69 9.53 8.74
C PRO A 194 24.70 8.81 9.66
N TRP A 195 24.98 8.73 10.96
CA TRP A 195 24.10 8.15 11.96
C TRP A 195 22.82 8.97 12.13
N LEU A 196 22.93 10.31 12.11
CA LEU A 196 21.77 11.19 12.23
C LEU A 196 20.89 11.11 10.98
N ALA A 197 21.51 11.07 9.79
CA ALA A 197 20.80 10.85 8.53
C ALA A 197 20.04 9.52 8.54
N GLY A 198 20.71 8.44 8.96
CA GLY A 198 20.09 7.12 9.12
C GLY A 198 18.90 7.15 10.07
N ALA A 199 19.07 7.74 11.26
CA ALA A 199 18.00 7.88 12.25
C ALA A 199 16.79 8.68 11.74
N LEU A 200 17.02 9.80 11.03
CA LEU A 200 15.94 10.61 10.47
C LEU A 200 15.13 9.82 9.43
N PHE A 201 15.81 9.10 8.54
CA PHE A 201 15.13 8.25 7.58
C PHE A 201 14.40 7.08 8.22
N GLY A 202 15.01 6.48 9.25
CA GLY A 202 14.42 5.40 10.05
C GLY A 202 13.13 5.86 10.71
N ALA A 203 13.14 7.04 11.34
CA ALA A 203 11.96 7.61 11.96
C ALA A 203 10.83 7.87 10.95
N VAL A 204 11.14 8.44 9.77
CA VAL A 204 10.14 8.65 8.70
C VAL A 204 9.54 7.32 8.25
N HIS A 205 10.36 6.28 8.09
CA HIS A 205 9.88 4.95 7.70
C HIS A 205 9.09 4.27 8.82
N GLY A 206 9.51 4.38 10.08
CA GLY A 206 8.76 3.84 11.21
C GLY A 206 7.37 4.47 11.34
N LEU A 207 7.28 5.80 11.19
CA LEU A 207 5.99 6.52 11.18
C LEU A 207 5.10 6.10 10.00
N ALA A 208 5.70 5.89 8.83
CA ALA A 208 4.99 5.46 7.63
C ALA A 208 4.56 3.99 7.69
N PHE A 209 5.30 3.15 8.40
CA PHE A 209 5.16 1.70 8.39
C PHE A 209 5.31 1.13 9.80
N SER A 210 4.22 0.65 10.39
CA SER A 210 4.27 0.03 11.72
C SER A 210 5.12 -1.26 11.69
N PRO A 211 6.16 -1.38 12.53
CA PRO A 211 7.05 -2.53 12.56
C PRO A 211 6.30 -3.70 13.19
N ARG A 212 6.26 -4.81 12.48
CA ARG A 212 5.94 -6.11 13.08
C ARG A 212 7.16 -6.67 13.80
N PRO A 213 6.98 -7.35 14.94
CA PRO A 213 8.09 -7.95 15.70
C PRO A 213 8.92 -8.96 14.89
N VAL A 214 8.33 -9.57 13.85
CA VAL A 214 9.03 -10.45 12.90
C VAL A 214 10.17 -9.73 12.16
N TYR A 215 10.10 -8.41 12.01
CA TYR A 215 11.14 -7.66 11.31
C TYR A 215 12.40 -7.45 12.12
N LEU A 216 12.37 -7.50 13.46
CA LEU A 216 13.58 -7.26 14.27
C LEU A 216 14.70 -8.28 13.94
N PHE A 217 14.33 -9.55 13.78
CA PHE A 217 15.28 -10.60 13.38
C PHE A 217 15.80 -10.40 11.95
N ALA A 218 14.93 -9.98 11.02
CA ALA A 218 15.32 -9.67 9.65
C ALA A 218 16.27 -8.46 9.60
N GLN A 219 16.01 -7.42 10.41
CA GLN A 219 16.85 -6.23 10.52
C GLN A 219 18.24 -6.58 11.06
N LEU A 220 18.32 -7.40 12.12
CA LEU A 220 19.59 -7.88 12.66
C LEU A 220 20.38 -8.71 11.65
N ALA A 221 19.70 -9.58 10.89
CA ALA A 221 20.32 -10.34 9.81
C ALA A 221 20.89 -9.43 8.72
N VAL A 222 20.14 -8.39 8.31
CA VAL A 222 20.59 -7.39 7.34
C VAL A 222 21.81 -6.63 7.87
N ILE A 223 21.81 -6.18 9.13
CA ILE A 223 22.95 -5.50 9.76
C ILE A 223 24.18 -6.41 9.75
N GLY A 224 24.03 -7.68 10.13
CA GLY A 224 25.11 -8.66 10.14
C GLY A 224 25.71 -8.90 8.74
N VAL A 225 24.86 -9.10 7.74
CA VAL A 225 25.28 -9.25 6.33
C VAL A 225 26.01 -8.00 5.84
N VAL A 226 25.46 -6.81 6.12
CA VAL A 226 26.08 -5.53 5.75
C VAL A 226 27.46 -5.39 6.39
N ALA A 227 27.61 -5.63 7.69
CA ALA A 227 28.88 -5.53 8.38
C ALA A 227 29.92 -6.51 7.82
N ALA A 228 29.50 -7.75 7.51
CA ALA A 228 30.35 -8.75 6.88
C ALA A 228 30.80 -8.33 5.48
N LEU A 229 29.89 -7.82 4.64
CA LEU A 229 30.22 -7.33 3.30
C LEU A 229 31.19 -6.15 3.35
N VAL A 230 31.03 -5.23 4.29
CA VAL A 230 31.97 -4.12 4.51
C VAL A 230 33.36 -4.66 4.85
N ALA A 231 33.46 -5.55 5.83
CA ALA A 231 34.72 -6.15 6.26
C ALA A 231 35.41 -6.96 5.15
N LEU A 232 34.64 -7.62 4.29
CA LEU A 232 35.17 -8.34 3.12
C LEU A 232 35.61 -7.39 2.01
N SER A 233 34.88 -6.30 1.79
CA SER A 233 35.22 -5.32 0.75
C SER A 233 36.52 -4.58 1.06
N ASP A 234 36.81 -4.27 2.33
CA ASP A 234 38.08 -3.67 2.74
C ASP A 234 39.28 -4.56 2.41
N ARG A 235 39.08 -5.88 2.30
CA ARG A 235 40.13 -6.83 1.92
C ARG A 235 40.34 -6.94 0.40
N SER A 236 39.40 -6.47 -0.42
CA SER A 236 39.37 -6.79 -1.86
C SER A 236 39.64 -5.60 -2.80
N ILE A 237 40.06 -4.44 -2.30
CA ILE A 237 40.20 -3.23 -3.14
C ILE A 237 41.59 -3.21 -3.83
N GLY A 238 41.69 -3.97 -4.93
CA GLY A 238 42.70 -3.83 -5.97
C GLY A 238 42.04 -3.46 -7.33
N GLU A 239 42.54 -2.39 -7.96
CA GLU A 239 42.46 -2.04 -9.40
C GLU A 239 41.13 -1.65 -10.10
N GLY A 240 39.93 -1.78 -9.52
CA GLY A 240 38.66 -1.52 -10.24
C GLY A 240 38.10 -0.07 -10.31
N ARG A 241 38.89 1.00 -10.24
CA ARG A 241 38.37 2.37 -9.91
C ARG A 241 37.42 3.00 -10.95
N ILE A 242 37.63 2.75 -12.26
CA ILE A 242 36.87 3.41 -13.34
C ILE A 242 35.51 2.72 -13.59
N ILE A 243 35.46 1.39 -13.58
CA ILE A 243 34.22 0.62 -13.74
C ILE A 243 33.26 0.94 -12.58
N ARG A 244 33.81 1.12 -11.37
CA ARG A 244 33.05 1.46 -10.17
C ARG A 244 32.32 2.81 -10.28
N LEU A 245 32.90 3.81 -10.93
CA LEU A 245 32.29 5.14 -11.10
C LEU A 245 31.08 5.14 -12.05
N ARG A 246 31.14 4.38 -13.15
CA ARG A 246 30.02 4.27 -14.10
C ARG A 246 28.85 3.49 -13.50
N ALA A 247 29.15 2.36 -12.86
CA ALA A 247 28.14 1.56 -12.16
C ALA A 247 27.46 2.35 -11.04
N HIS A 248 28.22 3.18 -10.30
CA HIS A 248 27.71 4.05 -9.25
C HIS A 248 26.65 5.03 -9.76
N ARG A 249 26.96 5.77 -10.84
CA ARG A 249 26.01 6.75 -11.40
C ARG A 249 24.74 6.07 -11.93
N ALA A 250 24.88 4.94 -12.63
CA ALA A 250 23.75 4.18 -13.14
C ALA A 250 22.82 3.71 -11.99
N ALA A 251 23.39 3.21 -10.89
CA ALA A 251 22.64 2.82 -9.70
C ALA A 251 21.90 4.00 -9.07
N CYS A 252 22.54 5.18 -8.97
CA CYS A 252 21.89 6.38 -8.44
C CYS A 252 20.68 6.81 -9.29
N TYR A 253 20.80 6.81 -10.62
CA TYR A 253 19.69 7.15 -11.51
C TYR A 253 18.55 6.13 -11.43
N ALA A 254 18.86 4.83 -11.36
CA ALA A 254 17.85 3.79 -11.21
C ALA A 254 17.07 3.93 -9.89
N LEU A 255 17.76 4.18 -8.78
CA LEU A 255 17.13 4.44 -7.47
C LEU A 255 16.26 5.70 -7.50
N GLY A 256 16.77 6.79 -8.08
CA GLY A 256 16.02 8.04 -8.21
C GLY A 256 14.75 7.87 -9.06
N ALA A 257 14.82 7.16 -10.18
CA ALA A 257 13.67 6.87 -11.05
C ALA A 257 12.61 6.03 -10.33
N LEU A 258 13.03 4.97 -9.62
CA LEU A 258 12.14 4.13 -8.83
C LEU A 258 11.42 4.92 -7.73
N ALA A 259 12.16 5.78 -7.02
CA ALA A 259 11.60 6.64 -5.97
C ALA A 259 10.60 7.66 -6.54
N ALA A 260 10.93 8.30 -7.67
CA ALA A 260 10.05 9.25 -8.34
C ALA A 260 8.75 8.60 -8.82
N TYR A 261 8.84 7.43 -9.45
CA TYR A 261 7.66 6.66 -9.88
C TYR A 261 6.74 6.35 -8.70
N ARG A 262 7.29 5.83 -7.60
CA ARG A 262 6.52 5.49 -6.39
C ARG A 262 5.88 6.73 -5.76
N LEU A 263 6.60 7.85 -5.72
CA LEU A 263 6.06 9.12 -5.22
C LEU A 263 4.86 9.58 -6.05
N ILE A 264 4.96 9.56 -7.38
CA ILE A 264 3.88 9.96 -8.29
C ILE A 264 2.66 9.05 -8.11
N VAL A 265 2.85 7.73 -8.08
CA VAL A 265 1.76 6.76 -7.88
C VAL A 265 1.03 7.03 -6.57
N HIS A 266 1.78 7.31 -5.49
CA HIS A 266 1.19 7.57 -4.19
C HIS A 266 0.38 8.88 -4.17
N LEU A 267 0.92 9.94 -4.77
CA LEU A 267 0.23 11.23 -4.91
C LEU A 267 -1.01 11.17 -5.81
N ALA A 268 -1.03 10.25 -6.79
CA ALA A 268 -2.19 10.07 -7.67
C ALA A 268 -3.30 9.22 -7.04
N SER A 269 -3.00 8.49 -5.96
CA SER A 269 -3.91 7.55 -5.31
C SER A 269 -4.59 8.08 -4.03
N GLY A 270 -4.17 9.23 -3.52
CA GLY A 270 -4.73 9.89 -2.33
C GLY A 270 -5.41 11.20 -2.66
#